data_AF-A0A6U5P5A2-F1
#
_entry.id   AF-A0A6U5P5A2-F1
#
_cell.length_a   1.000
_cell.length_b   1.000
_cell.length_c   1.000
_cell.angle_alpha   90.00
_cell.angle_beta   90.00
_cell.angle_gamma   90.00
#
_symmetry.space_group_name_H-M   'P 1'
#
loop_
_entity.id
_entity.type
_entity.pdbx_description
1 polymer ?
#
loop_
_entity_poly.entity_id
_entity_poly.type
_entity_poly.pdbx_seq_one_letter_code
_entity_poly.pdbx_strand_id
1 'polypeptide(L)'
;LQEALRKVSNGSPTQSSSGRRLSTLSDNEEEAQPQEEPRIVAEVKQLRSQLVKTKSQLIEATNASAIELPSLKVEVAKLKEQLDEKKKVEAESEELRQELEDARADAAGARMAANKLTDIMETLTEMRQDEIDRKRMNLQHKRKEKEWVDFVARILETRTEQLNALQEDFELVIKVVESPAVYQMRQEKRGLFGRATYRPVSDPGLREKLLKEHVKFFKDRMDSIQNDIFVRVISLQAMRDRIQLMCSEMEEEIGMHSPSPSFSSDISTSDHGVLAKLVDMLISPTTTEDDQMDYYDPNHSWAPNESGLVAMISDE
;
A
#
# COMPACT_ATOMS: atom_id res chain seq x y z
N LEU A 1 -21.30 28.67 -30.12
CA LEU A 1 -22.66 28.11 -29.99
C LEU A 1 -23.05 28.29 -28.52
N GLN A 2 -24.00 29.18 -28.23
CA GLN A 2 -25.43 28.87 -27.99
C GLN A 2 -25.65 28.09 -26.67
N GLU A 3 -26.57 28.42 -25.75
CA GLU A 3 -27.58 29.51 -25.63
C GLU A 3 -28.22 29.41 -24.21
N ALA A 4 -28.68 30.40 -23.44
CA ALA A 4 -28.76 31.88 -23.48
C ALA A 4 -28.46 32.43 -22.04
N LEU A 5 -28.23 33.71 -21.72
CA LEU A 5 -28.83 35.01 -22.08
C LEU A 5 -30.27 35.28 -21.55
N ARG A 6 -30.39 35.73 -20.30
CA ARG A 6 -31.50 36.58 -19.74
C ARG A 6 -30.91 37.39 -18.58
N LYS A 7 -30.84 38.73 -18.54
CA LYS A 7 -31.49 39.83 -19.29
C LYS A 7 -32.93 40.17 -18.86
N VAL A 8 -33.04 40.91 -17.76
CA VAL A 8 -34.10 41.86 -17.37
C VAL A 8 -33.35 42.98 -16.62
N SER A 9 -33.19 44.24 -17.03
CA SER A 9 -33.83 45.08 -18.06
C SER A 9 -35.26 45.50 -17.76
N ASN A 10 -35.42 46.57 -16.97
CA ASN A 10 -36.48 47.61 -16.93
C ASN A 10 -36.24 48.46 -15.66
N GLY A 11 -36.32 49.79 -15.61
CA GLY A 11 -36.36 50.88 -16.60
C GLY A 11 -36.01 52.18 -15.82
N SER A 12 -35.07 53.00 -16.30
CA SER A 12 -35.28 54.25 -17.06
C SER A 12 -36.03 55.41 -16.35
N PRO A 13 -35.67 56.69 -16.63
CA PRO A 13 -35.92 57.82 -15.73
C PRO A 13 -37.02 58.78 -16.22
N THR A 14 -37.42 59.74 -15.38
CA THR A 14 -38.22 60.90 -15.83
C THR A 14 -37.69 62.23 -15.30
N GLN A 15 -37.33 63.11 -16.23
CA GLN A 15 -37.28 64.56 -16.03
C GLN A 15 -38.70 65.13 -15.95
N SER A 16 -38.89 66.23 -15.22
CA SER A 16 -39.90 67.27 -15.49
C SER A 16 -39.52 68.50 -14.64
N SER A 17 -39.05 69.61 -15.24
CA SER A 17 -39.80 70.73 -15.84
C SER A 17 -40.64 71.51 -14.79
N SER A 18 -40.35 72.77 -14.48
CA SER A 18 -40.42 74.03 -15.27
C SER A 18 -41.82 74.68 -15.26
N GLY A 19 -41.90 75.99 -14.96
CA GLY A 19 -43.14 76.79 -14.90
C GLY A 19 -43.40 77.41 -13.51
N ARG A 20 -43.38 78.73 -13.21
CA ARG A 20 -43.60 80.03 -13.91
C ARG A 20 -45.04 80.58 -13.81
N ARG A 21 -45.21 81.64 -12.99
CA ARG A 21 -46.20 82.76 -12.98
C ARG A 21 -46.44 83.18 -11.51
N LEU A 22 -46.46 84.44 -11.05
CA LEU A 22 -46.71 85.81 -11.58
C LEU A 22 -48.20 86.23 -11.59
N SER A 23 -48.48 87.36 -10.89
CA SER A 23 -49.75 88.14 -10.83
C SER A 23 -50.91 87.47 -10.04
N THR A 24 -51.86 88.14 -9.36
CA THR A 24 -52.34 89.56 -9.25
C THR A 24 -52.60 89.90 -7.76
N LEU A 25 -52.54 91.13 -7.23
CA LEU A 25 -53.40 92.33 -7.42
C LEU A 25 -54.92 92.12 -7.19
N SER A 26 -55.41 92.61 -6.03
CA SER A 26 -56.69 93.27 -5.72
C SER A 26 -56.73 93.42 -4.18
N ASP A 27 -56.68 94.62 -3.61
CA ASP A 27 -57.76 95.63 -3.55
C ASP A 27 -58.96 95.15 -2.71
N ASN A 28 -59.04 95.68 -1.49
CA ASN A 28 -60.29 95.94 -0.79
C ASN A 28 -60.05 97.11 0.17
N GLU A 29 -60.84 98.17 -0.01
CA GLU A 29 -60.72 99.46 0.68
C GLU A 29 -61.48 99.47 2.01
N GLU A 30 -61.06 100.40 2.89
CA GLU A 30 -61.87 101.06 3.93
C GLU A 30 -62.48 100.19 5.08
N GLU A 31 -62.65 100.68 6.30
CA GLU A 31 -62.79 102.08 6.74
C GLU A 31 -62.35 102.25 8.23
N ALA A 32 -62.28 103.51 8.68
CA ALA A 32 -62.49 103.95 10.07
C ALA A 32 -61.42 103.77 11.17
N GLN A 33 -60.76 104.91 11.45
CA GLN A 33 -60.53 105.55 12.77
C GLN A 33 -59.16 105.41 13.49
N PRO A 34 -58.74 106.47 14.25
CA PRO A 34 -57.33 106.72 14.53
C PRO A 34 -57.00 106.74 16.03
N GLN A 35 -56.32 105.72 16.57
CA GLN A 35 -55.84 105.76 17.97
C GLN A 35 -54.70 104.80 18.39
N GLU A 36 -53.78 104.39 17.50
CA GLU A 36 -52.83 103.28 17.80
C GLU A 36 -51.31 103.53 17.62
N GLU A 37 -50.83 104.78 17.60
CA GLU A 37 -49.37 105.04 17.61
C GLU A 37 -48.57 104.36 18.76
N PRO A 38 -49.06 104.22 20.00
CA PRO A 38 -48.31 103.47 21.03
C PRO A 38 -48.41 101.94 20.86
N ARG A 39 -49.43 101.43 20.14
CA ARG A 39 -49.67 99.99 19.97
C ARG A 39 -48.74 99.40 18.92
N ILE A 40 -48.60 100.08 17.77
CA ILE A 40 -47.67 99.71 16.70
C ILE A 40 -46.21 99.74 17.22
N VAL A 41 -45.84 100.71 18.07
CA VAL A 41 -44.49 100.76 18.67
C VAL A 41 -44.25 99.59 19.65
N ALA A 42 -45.26 99.21 20.44
CA ALA A 42 -45.16 98.04 21.32
C ALA A 42 -45.05 96.72 20.53
N GLU A 43 -45.85 96.57 19.47
CA GLU A 43 -45.84 95.39 18.61
C GLU A 43 -44.55 95.28 17.80
N VAL A 44 -44.03 96.37 17.22
CA VAL A 44 -42.70 96.41 16.59
C VAL A 44 -41.59 96.09 17.59
N LYS A 45 -41.72 96.49 18.86
CA LYS A 45 -40.77 96.13 19.92
C LYS A 45 -40.87 94.64 20.31
N GLN A 46 -42.08 94.07 20.33
CA GLN A 46 -42.32 92.65 20.55
C GLN A 46 -41.80 91.79 19.38
N LEU A 47 -42.08 92.19 18.13
CA LEU A 47 -41.56 91.55 16.93
C LEU A 47 -40.04 91.66 16.84
N ARG A 48 -39.42 92.79 17.22
CA ARG A 48 -37.96 92.89 17.35
C ARG A 48 -37.40 91.97 18.44
N SER A 49 -38.07 91.85 19.58
CA SER A 49 -37.70 90.91 20.66
C SER A 49 -37.79 89.45 20.19
N GLN A 50 -38.89 89.08 19.52
CA GLN A 50 -39.08 87.75 18.93
C GLN A 50 -38.06 87.48 17.82
N LEU A 51 -37.80 88.44 16.93
CA LEU A 51 -36.79 88.34 15.87
C LEU A 51 -35.37 88.18 16.43
N VAL A 52 -35.03 88.87 17.53
CA VAL A 52 -33.74 88.67 18.21
C VAL A 52 -33.67 87.28 18.85
N LYS A 53 -34.75 86.81 19.48
CA LYS A 53 -34.80 85.45 20.05
C LYS A 53 -34.71 84.35 18.99
N THR A 54 -35.51 84.43 17.92
CA THR A 54 -35.48 83.44 16.82
C THR A 54 -34.16 83.52 16.06
N LYS A 55 -33.56 84.70 15.90
CA LYS A 55 -32.20 84.85 15.35
C LYS A 55 -31.15 84.23 16.28
N SER A 56 -31.25 84.39 17.61
CA SER A 56 -30.35 83.72 18.57
C SER A 56 -30.48 82.21 18.47
N GLN A 57 -31.72 81.69 18.51
CA GLN A 57 -32.00 80.26 18.38
C GLN A 57 -31.55 79.69 17.04
N LEU A 58 -31.70 80.43 15.94
CA LEU A 58 -31.20 80.02 14.62
C LEU A 58 -29.67 80.03 14.57
N ILE A 59 -29.01 81.03 15.18
CA ILE A 59 -27.54 81.09 15.30
C ILE A 59 -27.03 79.93 16.18
N GLU A 60 -27.68 79.65 17.31
CA GLU A 60 -27.35 78.54 18.20
C GLU A 60 -27.54 77.18 17.49
N ALA A 61 -28.68 76.98 16.80
CA ALA A 61 -28.93 75.76 16.03
C ALA A 61 -27.96 75.59 14.85
N THR A 62 -27.67 76.66 14.10
CA THR A 62 -26.68 76.60 12.99
C THR A 62 -25.26 76.39 13.50
N ASN A 63 -24.88 76.97 14.65
CA ASN A 63 -23.59 76.74 15.27
C ASN A 63 -23.46 75.31 15.83
N ALA A 64 -24.51 74.78 16.47
CA ALA A 64 -24.56 73.39 16.91
C ALA A 64 -24.42 72.43 15.71
N SER A 65 -25.23 72.62 14.65
CA SER A 65 -25.09 71.86 13.41
C SER A 65 -23.72 72.01 12.73
N ALA A 66 -23.09 73.19 12.81
CA ALA A 66 -21.75 73.42 12.28
C ALA A 66 -20.63 72.75 13.09
N ILE A 67 -20.88 72.36 14.35
CA ILE A 67 -19.96 71.59 15.20
C ILE A 67 -20.22 70.08 15.07
N GLU A 68 -21.50 69.67 15.00
CA GLU A 68 -21.91 68.27 14.83
C GLU A 68 -21.55 67.72 13.45
N LEU A 69 -21.72 68.49 12.38
CA LEU A 69 -21.50 68.01 11.01
C LEU A 69 -20.02 67.65 10.68
N PRO A 70 -19.00 68.38 11.20
CA PRO A 70 -17.61 67.90 11.21
C PRO A 70 -17.41 66.61 12.01
N SER A 71 -18.03 66.48 13.19
CA SER A 71 -17.91 65.27 14.02
C SER A 71 -18.48 64.04 13.30
N LEU A 72 -19.68 64.17 12.74
CA LEU A 72 -20.33 63.12 11.93
C LEU A 72 -19.50 62.76 10.68
N LYS A 73 -18.79 63.72 10.07
CA LYS A 73 -17.86 63.42 8.95
C LYS A 73 -16.67 62.58 9.39
N VAL A 74 -16.10 62.85 10.56
CA VAL A 74 -15.01 62.04 11.13
C VAL A 74 -15.51 60.63 11.48
N GLU A 75 -16.70 60.52 12.08
CA GLU A 75 -17.31 59.23 12.40
C GLU A 75 -17.64 58.41 11.13
N VAL A 76 -18.22 59.03 10.10
CA VAL A 76 -18.46 58.37 8.80
C VAL A 76 -17.15 57.99 8.10
N ALA A 77 -16.08 58.78 8.23
CA ALA A 77 -14.77 58.40 7.70
C ALA A 77 -14.22 57.17 8.42
N LYS A 78 -14.26 57.16 9.76
CA LYS A 78 -13.85 56.02 10.59
C LYS A 78 -14.67 54.77 10.32
N LEU A 79 -16.00 54.88 10.19
CA LEU A 79 -16.88 53.75 9.87
C LEU A 79 -16.62 53.20 8.46
N LYS A 80 -16.20 54.03 7.51
CA LYS A 80 -15.76 53.56 6.18
C LYS A 80 -14.43 52.82 6.24
N GLU A 81 -13.45 53.37 6.96
CA GLU A 81 -12.16 52.72 7.20
C GLU A 81 -12.35 51.35 7.86
N GLN A 82 -13.18 51.27 8.91
CA GLN A 82 -13.54 50.01 9.58
C GLN A 82 -14.32 49.04 8.67
N LEU A 83 -15.17 49.55 7.77
CA LEU A 83 -15.89 48.71 6.80
C LEU A 83 -14.94 48.12 5.75
N ASP A 84 -13.97 48.90 5.28
CA ASP A 84 -12.99 48.45 4.29
C ASP A 84 -11.93 47.53 4.92
N GLU A 85 -11.52 47.77 6.16
CA GLU A 85 -10.73 46.84 6.98
C GLU A 85 -11.48 45.52 7.21
N LYS A 86 -12.78 45.58 7.59
CA LYS A 86 -13.62 44.38 7.76
C LYS A 86 -13.71 43.56 6.47
N LYS A 87 -13.91 44.20 5.31
CA LYS A 87 -13.92 43.50 4.01
C LYS A 87 -12.58 42.85 3.69
N LYS A 88 -11.46 43.49 4.05
CA LYS A 88 -10.12 42.92 3.86
C LYS A 88 -9.95 41.66 4.71
N VAL A 89 -10.36 41.70 5.98
CA VAL A 89 -10.35 40.54 6.89
C VAL A 89 -11.32 39.44 6.41
N GLU A 90 -12.49 39.79 5.88
CA GLU A 90 -13.42 38.82 5.27
C GLU A 90 -12.80 38.14 4.04
N ALA A 91 -12.09 38.88 3.19
CA ALA A 91 -11.39 38.32 2.02
C ALA A 91 -10.22 37.40 2.42
N GLU A 92 -9.38 37.85 3.36
CA GLU A 92 -8.28 37.05 3.92
C GLU A 92 -8.81 35.78 4.62
N SER A 93 -9.95 35.88 5.32
CA SER A 93 -10.60 34.73 5.95
C SER A 93 -11.15 33.71 4.94
N GLU A 94 -11.62 34.15 3.77
CA GLU A 94 -12.11 33.23 2.73
C GLU A 94 -10.94 32.57 1.99
N GLU A 95 -9.87 33.31 1.71
CA GLU A 95 -8.62 32.79 1.16
C GLU A 95 -8.03 31.70 2.08
N LEU A 96 -7.93 31.96 3.39
CA LEU A 96 -7.48 30.98 4.37
C LEU A 96 -8.42 29.75 4.48
N ARG A 97 -9.75 29.91 4.30
CA ARG A 97 -10.66 28.75 4.25
C ARG A 97 -10.40 27.89 3.03
N GLN A 98 -10.14 28.50 1.87
CA GLN A 98 -9.83 27.77 0.64
C GLN A 98 -8.49 27.04 0.75
N GLU A 99 -7.43 27.69 1.24
CA GLU A 99 -6.13 27.04 1.50
C GLU A 99 -6.25 25.84 2.46
N LEU A 100 -7.12 25.94 3.48
CA LEU A 100 -7.37 24.86 4.44
C LEU A 100 -8.15 23.70 3.79
N GLU A 101 -9.09 23.98 2.87
CA GLU A 101 -9.79 22.94 2.10
C GLU A 101 -8.85 22.22 1.12
N ASP A 102 -8.00 22.96 0.40
CA ASP A 102 -6.98 22.39 -0.49
C ASP A 102 -5.96 21.53 0.31
N ALA A 103 -5.48 22.03 1.45
CA ALA A 103 -4.60 21.26 2.33
C ALA A 103 -5.26 20.00 2.91
N ARG A 104 -6.58 20.02 3.18
CA ARG A 104 -7.36 18.83 3.57
C ARG A 104 -7.49 17.83 2.42
N ALA A 105 -7.66 18.30 1.19
CA ALA A 105 -7.71 17.44 0.00
C ALA A 105 -6.36 16.75 -0.23
N ASP A 106 -5.25 17.48 -0.13
CA ASP A 106 -3.89 16.94 -0.22
C ASP A 106 -3.59 15.94 0.92
N ALA A 107 -3.98 16.27 2.15
CA ALA A 107 -3.88 15.37 3.31
C ALA A 107 -4.66 14.04 3.08
N ALA A 108 -5.88 14.12 2.54
CA ALA A 108 -6.67 12.94 2.19
C ALA A 108 -6.04 12.14 1.03
N GLY A 109 -5.48 12.83 0.03
CA GLY A 109 -4.71 12.25 -1.07
C GLY A 109 -3.49 11.48 -0.59
N ALA A 110 -2.69 12.08 0.30
CA ALA A 110 -1.53 11.46 0.92
C ALA A 110 -1.90 10.22 1.75
N ARG A 111 -2.99 10.28 2.53
CA ARG A 111 -3.52 9.11 3.27
C ARG A 111 -3.93 7.97 2.33
N MET A 112 -4.62 8.27 1.23
CA MET A 112 -4.97 7.26 0.21
C MET A 112 -3.75 6.67 -0.50
N ALA A 113 -2.70 7.47 -0.74
CA ALA A 113 -1.45 6.99 -1.32
C ALA A 113 -0.67 6.10 -0.33
N ALA A 114 -0.63 6.46 0.95
CA ALA A 114 0.00 5.67 2.00
C ALA A 114 -0.69 4.29 2.16
N ASN A 115 -2.03 4.25 2.20
CA ASN A 115 -2.76 2.99 2.28
C ASN A 115 -2.46 2.07 1.08
N LYS A 116 -2.48 2.60 -0.15
CA LYS A 116 -2.10 1.82 -1.35
C LYS A 116 -0.67 1.31 -1.31
N LEU A 117 0.26 2.05 -0.70
CA LEU A 117 1.64 1.61 -0.54
C LEU A 117 1.74 0.45 0.48
N THR A 118 0.95 0.50 1.57
CA THR A 118 0.79 -0.64 2.49
C THR A 118 0.26 -1.87 1.76
N ASP A 119 -0.85 -1.76 1.01
CA ASP A 119 -1.43 -2.88 0.24
C ASP A 119 -0.41 -3.52 -0.72
N ILE A 120 0.39 -2.69 -1.40
CA ILE A 120 1.47 -3.14 -2.28
C ILE A 120 2.59 -3.84 -1.50
N MET A 121 2.99 -3.31 -0.33
CA MET A 121 3.99 -3.94 0.52
C MET A 121 3.53 -5.30 1.05
N GLU A 122 2.28 -5.42 1.52
CA GLU A 122 1.69 -6.69 1.94
C GLU A 122 1.71 -7.70 0.77
N THR A 123 1.22 -7.31 -0.41
CA THR A 123 1.25 -8.15 -1.62
C THR A 123 2.67 -8.59 -1.99
N LEU A 124 3.67 -7.72 -1.86
CA LEU A 124 5.08 -8.07 -2.10
C LEU A 124 5.63 -9.05 -1.06
N THR A 125 5.20 -8.97 0.20
CA THR A 125 5.59 -9.95 1.23
C THR A 125 4.94 -11.33 0.98
N GLU A 126 3.67 -11.37 0.57
CA GLU A 126 2.98 -12.60 0.18
C GLU A 126 3.65 -13.27 -1.03
N MET A 127 3.88 -12.52 -2.11
CA MET A 127 4.60 -13.01 -3.30
C MET A 127 6.00 -13.56 -2.98
N ARG A 128 6.73 -12.91 -2.04
CA ARG A 128 8.04 -13.38 -1.59
C ARG A 128 7.93 -14.68 -0.80
N GLN A 129 6.91 -14.84 0.03
CA GLN A 129 6.67 -16.07 0.78
C GLN A 129 6.30 -17.23 -0.17
N ASP A 130 5.44 -16.98 -1.16
CA ASP A 130 5.10 -17.92 -2.23
C ASP A 130 6.32 -18.38 -3.03
N GLU A 131 7.26 -17.48 -3.33
CA GLU A 131 8.52 -17.85 -3.99
C GLU A 131 9.38 -18.75 -3.11
N ILE A 132 9.51 -18.42 -1.82
CA ILE A 132 10.24 -19.23 -0.83
C ILE A 132 9.65 -20.63 -0.72
N ASP A 133 8.32 -20.75 -0.63
CA ASP A 133 7.66 -22.06 -0.50
C ASP A 133 7.72 -22.88 -1.80
N ARG A 134 7.67 -22.22 -2.97
CA ARG A 134 7.98 -22.86 -4.26
C ARG A 134 9.42 -23.38 -4.32
N LYS A 135 10.40 -22.60 -3.84
CA LYS A 135 11.81 -23.05 -3.75
C LYS A 135 11.96 -24.22 -2.78
N ARG A 136 11.30 -24.19 -1.61
CA ARG A 136 11.27 -25.31 -0.64
C ARG A 136 10.68 -26.58 -1.25
N MET A 137 9.59 -26.48 -2.02
CA MET A 137 9.00 -27.62 -2.73
C MET A 137 9.96 -28.20 -3.79
N ASN A 138 10.63 -27.34 -4.56
CA ASN A 138 11.63 -27.76 -5.54
C ASN A 138 12.85 -28.43 -4.88
N LEU A 139 13.33 -27.92 -3.75
CA LEU A 139 14.39 -28.54 -2.96
C LEU A 139 13.97 -29.93 -2.44
N GLN A 140 12.74 -30.09 -1.94
CA GLN A 140 12.21 -31.40 -1.57
C GLN A 140 12.15 -32.38 -2.76
N HIS A 141 11.81 -31.90 -3.96
CA HIS A 141 11.84 -32.71 -5.17
C HIS A 141 13.27 -33.17 -5.50
N LYS A 142 14.26 -32.27 -5.44
CA LYS A 142 15.67 -32.62 -5.69
C LYS A 142 16.27 -33.56 -4.64
N ARG A 143 15.88 -33.44 -3.38
CA ARG A 143 16.25 -34.42 -2.34
C ARG A 143 15.70 -35.82 -2.64
N LYS A 144 14.44 -35.93 -3.11
CA LYS A 144 13.87 -37.22 -3.58
C LYS A 144 14.56 -37.77 -4.82
N GLU A 145 14.93 -36.92 -5.79
CA GLU A 145 15.75 -37.34 -6.93
C GLU A 145 17.11 -37.89 -6.47
N LYS A 146 17.76 -37.25 -5.50
CA LYS A 146 19.02 -37.74 -4.90
C LYS A 146 18.84 -39.10 -4.24
N GLU A 147 17.83 -39.26 -3.38
CA GLU A 147 17.52 -40.54 -2.71
C GLU A 147 17.30 -41.68 -3.71
N TRP A 148 16.66 -41.39 -4.84
CA TRP A 148 16.46 -42.36 -5.93
C TRP A 148 17.77 -42.71 -6.64
N VAL A 149 18.64 -41.72 -6.93
CA VAL A 149 19.98 -41.95 -7.48
C VAL A 149 20.83 -42.78 -6.52
N ASP A 150 20.81 -42.47 -5.22
CA ASP A 150 21.53 -43.23 -4.18
C ASP A 150 20.99 -44.66 -4.03
N PHE A 151 19.70 -44.90 -4.29
CA PHE A 151 19.10 -46.24 -4.33
C PHE A 151 19.57 -47.04 -5.56
N VAL A 152 19.58 -46.43 -6.75
CA VAL A 152 20.08 -47.08 -7.98
C VAL A 152 21.58 -47.36 -7.89
N ALA A 153 22.36 -46.46 -7.29
CA ALA A 153 23.79 -46.65 -7.03
C ALA A 153 24.02 -47.90 -6.15
N ARG A 154 23.30 -48.04 -5.04
CA ARG A 154 23.34 -49.24 -4.18
C ARG A 154 22.99 -50.53 -4.92
N ILE A 155 22.00 -50.52 -5.82
CA ILE A 155 21.68 -51.69 -6.65
C ILE A 155 22.86 -52.05 -7.58
N LEU A 156 23.54 -51.07 -8.18
CA LEU A 156 24.71 -51.34 -9.03
C LEU A 156 25.92 -51.81 -8.23
N GLU A 157 26.12 -51.30 -7.02
CA GLU A 157 27.15 -51.78 -6.08
C GLU A 157 26.95 -53.26 -5.77
N THR A 158 25.75 -53.67 -5.31
CA THR A 158 25.43 -55.09 -5.06
C THR A 158 25.57 -55.96 -6.33
N ARG A 159 25.25 -55.44 -7.52
CA ARG A 159 25.49 -56.17 -8.78
C ARG A 159 26.98 -56.30 -9.14
N THR A 160 27.79 -55.33 -8.74
CA THR A 160 29.24 -55.36 -8.92
C THR A 160 29.85 -56.41 -8.00
N GLU A 161 29.43 -56.47 -6.75
CA GLU A 161 29.81 -57.54 -5.80
C GLU A 161 29.43 -58.93 -6.33
N GLN A 162 28.20 -59.10 -6.84
CA GLN A 162 27.73 -60.35 -7.44
C GLN A 162 28.55 -60.78 -8.67
N LEU A 163 28.99 -59.83 -9.51
CA LEU A 163 29.85 -60.13 -10.65
C LEU A 163 31.29 -60.47 -10.23
N ASN A 164 31.82 -59.81 -9.21
CA ASN A 164 33.14 -60.15 -8.67
C ASN A 164 33.14 -61.59 -8.11
N ALA A 165 32.11 -61.97 -7.35
CA ALA A 165 31.95 -63.35 -6.87
C ALA A 165 31.80 -64.35 -8.03
N LEU A 166 31.00 -64.02 -9.06
CA LEU A 166 30.87 -64.87 -10.26
C LEU A 166 32.20 -64.99 -11.02
N GLN A 167 33.02 -63.95 -11.04
CA GLN A 167 34.35 -63.95 -11.65
C GLN A 167 35.32 -64.87 -10.89
N GLU A 168 35.29 -64.88 -9.56
CA GLU A 168 36.08 -65.80 -8.73
C GLU A 168 35.68 -67.27 -8.98
N ASP A 169 34.38 -67.58 -9.02
CA ASP A 169 33.86 -68.90 -9.38
C ASP A 169 34.27 -69.30 -10.80
N PHE A 170 34.20 -68.37 -11.76
CA PHE A 170 34.57 -68.62 -13.15
C PHE A 170 36.07 -68.84 -13.31
N GLU A 171 36.93 -68.13 -12.56
CA GLU A 171 38.37 -68.40 -12.53
C GLU A 171 38.70 -69.80 -12.01
N LEU A 172 37.92 -70.34 -11.06
CA LEU A 172 38.07 -71.73 -10.63
C LEU A 172 37.73 -72.68 -11.78
N VAL A 173 36.66 -72.41 -12.54
CA VAL A 173 36.30 -73.20 -13.73
C VAL A 173 37.42 -73.12 -14.79
N ILE A 174 38.01 -71.96 -15.04
CA ILE A 174 39.18 -71.81 -15.94
C ILE A 174 40.32 -72.71 -15.45
N LYS A 175 40.72 -72.60 -14.18
CA LYS A 175 41.82 -73.40 -13.58
C LYS A 175 41.57 -74.91 -13.69
N VAL A 176 40.30 -75.35 -13.61
CA VAL A 176 39.90 -76.76 -13.81
C VAL A 176 39.95 -77.15 -15.30
N VAL A 177 39.40 -76.34 -16.20
CA VAL A 177 39.34 -76.60 -17.65
C VAL A 177 40.73 -76.56 -18.31
N GLU A 178 41.64 -75.72 -17.82
CA GLU A 178 43.01 -75.60 -18.30
C GLU A 178 43.97 -76.62 -17.63
N SER A 179 43.57 -77.24 -16.51
CA SER A 179 44.39 -78.24 -15.83
C SER A 179 44.54 -79.52 -16.67
N PRO A 180 45.77 -79.93 -17.03
CA PRO A 180 46.01 -81.18 -17.77
C PRO A 180 45.48 -82.42 -17.02
N ALA A 181 45.39 -82.36 -15.70
CA ALA A 181 44.94 -83.47 -14.85
C ALA A 181 43.47 -83.86 -15.09
N VAL A 182 42.62 -82.92 -15.52
CA VAL A 182 41.19 -83.18 -15.77
C VAL A 182 40.96 -84.02 -17.03
N TYR A 183 41.83 -83.89 -18.03
CA TYR A 183 41.84 -84.76 -19.21
C TYR A 183 42.61 -86.07 -18.98
N GLN A 184 43.52 -86.09 -18.01
CA GLN A 184 44.27 -87.29 -17.61
C GLN A 184 43.58 -88.13 -16.53
N MET A 185 42.32 -87.82 -16.15
CA MET A 185 41.59 -88.57 -15.13
C MET A 185 41.57 -90.06 -15.51
N ARG A 186 42.25 -90.87 -14.68
CA ARG A 186 42.76 -92.20 -15.04
C ARG A 186 41.73 -93.05 -15.76
N GLN A 187 42.13 -93.63 -16.90
CA GLN A 187 41.55 -94.90 -17.39
C GLN A 187 41.94 -96.05 -16.46
N GLU A 188 41.53 -95.97 -15.20
CA GLU A 188 41.76 -97.05 -14.24
C GLU A 188 40.80 -98.20 -14.56
N LYS A 189 41.34 -99.17 -15.30
CA LYS A 189 40.70 -100.46 -15.58
C LYS A 189 40.44 -101.21 -14.26
N ARG A 190 39.31 -100.92 -13.60
CA ARG A 190 38.74 -101.79 -12.56
C ARG A 190 37.48 -102.46 -13.08
N GLY A 191 37.71 -103.61 -13.70
CA GLY A 191 36.67 -104.51 -14.17
C GLY A 191 37.29 -105.81 -14.65
N LEU A 192 37.52 -106.76 -13.74
CA LEU A 192 37.94 -108.11 -14.13
C LEU A 192 36.81 -108.87 -14.86
N PHE A 193 35.55 -108.50 -14.59
CA PHE A 193 34.34 -109.10 -15.21
C PHE A 193 33.19 -108.09 -15.47
N GLY A 194 33.45 -106.77 -15.44
CA GLY A 194 32.44 -105.74 -15.69
C GLY A 194 32.56 -105.10 -17.08
N ARG A 195 31.64 -105.40 -18.01
CA ARG A 195 31.71 -104.96 -19.42
C ARG A 195 31.27 -103.50 -19.60
N ALA A 196 32.07 -102.56 -19.10
CA ALA A 196 31.86 -101.13 -19.36
C ALA A 196 32.20 -100.79 -20.82
N THR A 197 31.19 -100.66 -21.68
CA THR A 197 31.35 -100.15 -23.05
C THR A 197 31.54 -98.64 -23.02
N TYR A 198 32.76 -98.21 -22.72
CA TYR A 198 33.17 -96.82 -22.90
C TYR A 198 33.07 -96.45 -24.39
N ARG A 199 32.20 -95.51 -24.74
CA ARG A 199 32.40 -94.73 -25.97
C ARG A 199 33.60 -93.81 -25.71
N PRO A 200 34.68 -93.88 -26.51
CA PRO A 200 35.72 -92.87 -26.44
C PRO A 200 35.10 -91.50 -26.77
N VAL A 201 35.48 -90.48 -26.03
CA VAL A 201 35.09 -89.10 -26.32
C VAL A 201 35.63 -88.76 -27.72
N SER A 202 34.74 -88.33 -28.62
CA SER A 202 35.11 -87.92 -29.98
C SER A 202 36.10 -86.76 -29.91
N ASP A 203 37.26 -86.96 -30.54
CA ASP A 203 38.38 -86.02 -30.69
C ASP A 203 38.69 -85.14 -29.44
N PRO A 204 39.67 -85.53 -28.60
CA PRO A 204 40.05 -84.71 -27.44
C PRO A 204 40.59 -83.31 -27.83
N GLY A 205 41.18 -83.14 -29.01
CA GLY A 205 41.65 -81.84 -29.49
C GLY A 205 40.51 -80.90 -29.84
N LEU A 206 39.46 -81.42 -30.51
CA LEU A 206 38.22 -80.67 -30.76
C LEU A 206 37.53 -80.28 -29.44
N ARG A 207 37.47 -81.19 -28.45
CA ARG A 207 36.91 -80.90 -27.13
C ARG A 207 37.68 -79.79 -26.40
N GLU A 208 39.01 -79.84 -26.39
CA GLU A 208 39.85 -78.82 -25.76
C GLU A 208 39.65 -77.45 -26.44
N LYS A 209 39.59 -77.42 -27.78
CA LYS A 209 39.33 -76.21 -28.56
C LYS A 209 37.96 -75.59 -28.22
N LEU A 210 36.89 -76.39 -28.23
CA LEU A 210 35.54 -75.91 -27.89
C LEU A 210 35.46 -75.38 -26.46
N LEU A 211 36.11 -76.04 -25.50
CA LEU A 211 36.16 -75.57 -24.11
C LEU A 211 36.90 -74.24 -23.97
N LYS A 212 38.03 -74.06 -24.68
CA LYS A 212 38.75 -72.78 -24.75
C LYS A 212 37.93 -71.67 -25.40
N GLU A 213 37.21 -71.97 -26.49
CA GLU A 213 36.31 -71.02 -27.16
C GLU A 213 35.13 -70.61 -26.25
N HIS A 214 34.53 -71.56 -25.53
CA HIS A 214 33.47 -71.27 -24.55
C HIS A 214 33.99 -70.43 -23.38
N VAL A 215 35.13 -70.79 -22.79
CA VAL A 215 35.77 -70.03 -21.70
C VAL A 215 36.04 -68.59 -22.14
N LYS A 216 36.60 -68.40 -23.34
CA LYS A 216 36.83 -67.07 -23.90
C LYS A 216 35.52 -66.29 -24.05
N PHE A 217 34.49 -66.89 -24.66
CA PHE A 217 33.19 -66.24 -24.84
C PHE A 217 32.57 -65.77 -23.52
N PHE A 218 32.60 -66.61 -22.47
CA PHE A 218 32.09 -66.23 -21.15
C PHE A 218 32.91 -65.11 -20.52
N LYS A 219 34.25 -65.15 -20.63
CA LYS A 219 35.11 -64.06 -20.16
C LYS A 219 34.81 -62.74 -20.87
N ASP A 220 34.87 -62.73 -22.20
CA ASP A 220 34.58 -61.56 -23.04
C ASP A 220 33.18 -60.98 -22.71
N ARG A 221 32.21 -61.84 -22.36
CA ARG A 221 30.87 -61.44 -21.93
C ARG A 221 30.82 -60.86 -20.51
N MET A 222 31.56 -61.40 -19.55
CA MET A 222 31.65 -60.82 -18.20
C MET A 222 32.34 -59.46 -18.24
N ASP A 223 33.49 -59.36 -18.91
CA ASP A 223 34.24 -58.10 -19.09
C ASP A 223 33.33 -57.02 -19.72
N SER A 224 32.53 -57.39 -20.72
CA SER A 224 31.53 -56.51 -21.36
C SER A 224 30.44 -56.02 -20.40
N ILE A 225 29.95 -56.87 -19.48
CA ILE A 225 28.89 -56.51 -18.52
C ILE A 225 29.47 -55.66 -17.38
N GLN A 226 30.67 -55.99 -16.89
CA GLN A 226 31.38 -55.25 -15.86
C GLN A 226 31.68 -53.82 -16.34
N ASN A 227 32.12 -53.66 -17.59
CA ASN A 227 32.35 -52.34 -18.19
C ASN A 227 31.05 -51.50 -18.36
N ASP A 228 29.93 -52.12 -18.75
CA ASP A 228 28.62 -51.44 -18.82
C ASP A 228 28.16 -50.95 -17.42
N ILE A 229 28.34 -51.77 -16.39
CA ILE A 229 28.03 -51.37 -15.00
C ILE A 229 28.97 -50.26 -14.52
N PHE A 230 30.28 -50.36 -14.77
CA PHE A 230 31.26 -49.35 -14.39
C PHE A 230 30.95 -47.98 -15.00
N VAL A 231 30.64 -47.93 -16.31
CA VAL A 231 30.22 -46.69 -16.99
C VAL A 231 28.95 -46.10 -16.36
N ARG A 232 27.97 -46.94 -16.00
CA ARG A 232 26.74 -46.50 -15.32
C ARG A 232 26.99 -45.97 -13.91
N VAL A 233 27.89 -46.60 -13.16
CA VAL A 233 28.29 -46.13 -11.81
C VAL A 233 28.94 -44.74 -11.90
N ILE A 234 29.84 -44.51 -12.85
CA ILE A 234 30.42 -43.18 -13.09
C ILE A 234 29.33 -42.15 -13.47
N SER A 235 28.39 -42.53 -14.34
CA SER A 235 27.30 -41.65 -14.75
C SER A 235 26.35 -41.30 -13.60
N LEU A 236 26.01 -42.27 -12.73
CA LEU A 236 25.21 -42.05 -11.53
C LEU A 236 25.95 -41.19 -10.51
N GLN A 237 27.25 -41.39 -10.34
CA GLN A 237 28.08 -40.56 -9.48
C GLN A 237 28.06 -39.09 -9.92
N ALA A 238 28.24 -38.81 -11.21
CA ALA A 238 28.15 -37.46 -11.76
C ALA A 238 26.73 -36.85 -11.60
N MET A 239 25.67 -37.64 -11.73
CA MET A 239 24.29 -37.18 -11.47
C MET A 239 24.06 -36.87 -9.99
N ARG A 240 24.55 -37.72 -9.07
CA ARG A 240 24.48 -37.50 -7.62
C ARG A 240 25.15 -36.19 -7.23
N ASP A 241 26.37 -35.97 -7.71
CA ASP A 241 27.17 -34.80 -7.34
C ASP A 241 26.54 -33.51 -7.89
N ARG A 242 25.97 -33.56 -9.10
CA ARG A 242 25.17 -32.45 -9.66
C ARG A 242 23.93 -32.15 -8.84
N ILE A 243 23.15 -33.18 -8.45
CA ILE A 243 21.94 -32.97 -7.64
C ILE A 243 22.33 -32.44 -6.24
N GLN A 244 23.43 -32.91 -5.66
CA GLN A 244 23.94 -32.41 -4.39
C GLN A 244 24.30 -30.93 -4.47
N LEU A 245 24.99 -30.50 -5.53
CA LEU A 245 25.29 -29.08 -5.77
C LEU A 245 24.00 -28.25 -5.87
N MET A 246 23.05 -28.67 -6.70
CA MET A 246 21.75 -27.98 -6.85
C MET A 246 20.96 -27.90 -5.54
N CYS A 247 21.01 -28.93 -4.69
CA CYS A 247 20.40 -28.89 -3.36
C CYS A 247 21.07 -27.83 -2.48
N SER A 248 22.40 -27.76 -2.45
CA SER A 248 23.13 -26.79 -1.63
C SER A 248 22.96 -25.35 -2.13
N GLU A 249 22.93 -25.12 -3.44
CA GLU A 249 22.60 -23.81 -4.04
C GLU A 249 21.18 -23.35 -3.63
N MET A 250 20.18 -24.23 -3.71
CA MET A 250 18.82 -23.89 -3.26
C MET A 250 18.70 -23.74 -1.73
N GLU A 251 19.51 -24.46 -0.95
CA GLU A 251 19.56 -24.31 0.52
C GLU A 251 20.14 -22.95 0.91
N GLU A 252 21.13 -22.44 0.16
CA GLU A 252 21.63 -21.07 0.27
C GLU A 252 20.56 -20.03 -0.12
N GLU A 253 19.90 -20.19 -1.29
CA GLU A 253 18.85 -19.28 -1.77
C GLU A 253 17.64 -19.15 -0.82
N ILE A 254 17.26 -20.24 -0.14
CA ILE A 254 16.14 -20.26 0.82
C ILE A 254 16.56 -19.68 2.18
N GLY A 255 17.86 -19.48 2.43
CA GLY A 255 18.40 -19.06 3.73
C GLY A 255 18.45 -20.20 4.76
N MET A 256 18.42 -21.47 4.33
CA MET A 256 18.54 -22.64 5.22
C MET A 256 19.95 -22.80 5.82
N HIS A 257 20.93 -22.04 5.33
CA HIS A 257 22.34 -22.15 5.70
C HIS A 257 22.93 -20.88 6.33
N SER A 258 22.13 -20.09 7.06
CA SER A 258 22.61 -19.35 8.23
C SER A 258 21.45 -18.74 9.03
N PRO A 259 21.39 -18.92 10.37
CA PRO A 259 20.72 -17.95 11.23
C PRO A 259 21.59 -16.69 11.32
N SER A 260 21.68 -15.91 10.23
CA SER A 260 22.33 -14.59 10.20
C SER A 260 21.35 -13.55 10.76
N PRO A 261 21.50 -13.08 12.01
CA PRO A 261 20.45 -12.35 12.73
C PRO A 261 20.57 -10.84 12.45
N SER A 262 20.56 -10.43 11.18
CA SER A 262 21.12 -9.12 10.81
C SER A 262 20.30 -8.26 9.87
N PHE A 263 19.47 -8.82 8.97
CA PHE A 263 18.57 -8.03 8.14
C PHE A 263 17.28 -8.83 7.82
N SER A 264 16.14 -8.13 7.88
CA SER A 264 14.82 -8.53 7.30
C SER A 264 13.82 -9.37 8.10
N SER A 265 13.98 -9.60 9.41
CA SER A 265 12.83 -9.98 10.30
C SER A 265 12.42 -8.89 11.28
N ASP A 266 13.31 -7.94 11.56
CA ASP A 266 13.09 -6.85 12.53
C ASP A 266 12.62 -5.54 11.87
N ILE A 267 12.15 -5.59 10.60
CA ILE A 267 11.04 -4.71 10.21
C ILE A 267 9.79 -5.32 10.86
N SER A 268 9.74 -5.17 12.18
CA SER A 268 8.66 -5.67 12.98
C SER A 268 7.40 -4.88 12.65
N THR A 269 6.24 -5.42 13.02
CA THR A 269 4.97 -4.69 12.93
C THR A 269 4.99 -3.35 13.69
N SER A 270 5.97 -3.08 14.55
CA SER A 270 6.17 -1.75 15.13
C SER A 270 6.60 -0.70 14.12
N ASP A 271 7.38 -1.03 13.09
CA ASP A 271 7.80 -0.04 12.07
C ASP A 271 6.64 0.39 11.18
N HIS A 272 5.72 -0.53 10.86
CA HIS A 272 4.46 -0.18 10.22
C HIS A 272 3.59 0.72 11.13
N GLY A 273 3.60 0.45 12.44
CA GLY A 273 2.99 1.30 13.45
C GLY A 273 3.68 2.67 13.58
N VAL A 274 5.01 2.76 13.45
CA VAL A 274 5.79 4.01 13.49
C VAL A 274 5.55 4.84 12.25
N LEU A 275 5.52 4.23 11.06
CA LEU A 275 5.14 4.92 9.82
C LEU A 275 3.69 5.41 9.86
N ALA A 276 2.75 4.56 10.28
CA ALA A 276 1.35 4.96 10.45
C ALA A 276 1.23 6.11 11.48
N LYS A 277 1.97 6.05 12.59
CA LYS A 277 1.97 7.08 13.65
C LYS A 277 2.71 8.36 13.26
N LEU A 278 3.71 8.29 12.38
CA LEU A 278 4.36 9.47 11.78
C LEU A 278 3.43 10.14 10.76
N VAL A 279 2.77 9.35 9.91
CA VAL A 279 1.72 9.83 8.99
C VAL A 279 0.57 10.46 9.77
N ASP A 280 0.14 9.85 10.87
CA ASP A 280 -0.89 10.42 11.74
C ASP A 280 -0.41 11.70 12.42
N MET A 281 0.81 11.74 12.97
CA MET A 281 1.39 12.93 13.63
C MET A 281 1.69 14.10 12.67
N LEU A 282 1.95 13.82 11.39
CA LEU A 282 2.24 14.84 10.36
C LEU A 282 1.00 15.31 9.59
N ILE A 283 -0.07 14.50 9.53
CA ILE A 283 -1.25 14.76 8.68
C ILE A 283 -2.54 14.93 9.49
N SER A 284 -2.65 14.38 10.71
CA SER A 284 -3.78 14.75 11.56
C SER A 284 -3.68 16.23 11.92
N PRO A 285 -4.79 16.99 11.81
CA PRO A 285 -4.79 18.38 12.22
C PRO A 285 -4.32 18.42 13.67
N THR A 286 -3.44 19.35 14.00
CA THR A 286 -3.18 19.68 15.40
C THR A 286 -4.52 20.13 15.96
N THR A 287 -5.21 19.25 16.69
CA THR A 287 -6.38 19.59 17.48
C THR A 287 -5.90 20.42 18.66
N THR A 288 -5.54 21.67 18.37
CA THR A 288 -5.66 22.76 19.33
C THR A 288 -7.12 22.75 19.78
N GLU A 289 -7.34 22.33 21.02
CA GLU A 289 -8.66 22.12 21.62
C GLU A 289 -9.49 23.42 21.73
N ASP A 290 -8.93 24.55 21.30
CA ASP A 290 -9.52 25.89 21.28
C ASP A 290 -10.72 26.06 20.31
N ASP A 291 -10.90 25.18 19.33
CA ASP A 291 -12.01 25.29 18.35
C ASP A 291 -13.32 24.62 18.85
N GLN A 292 -13.35 24.11 20.09
CA GLN A 292 -14.60 23.86 20.81
C GLN A 292 -15.17 25.17 21.39
N MET A 293 -15.35 26.17 20.53
CA MET A 293 -16.15 27.33 20.88
C MET A 293 -17.62 26.90 20.90
N ASP A 294 -18.10 26.48 22.07
CA ASP A 294 -19.49 26.13 22.31
C ASP A 294 -20.41 27.25 21.83
N TYR A 295 -21.04 27.04 20.66
CA TYR A 295 -22.11 27.89 20.17
C TYR A 295 -23.28 27.76 21.14
N TYR A 296 -23.36 28.71 22.07
CA TYR A 296 -24.35 28.74 23.14
C TYR A 296 -25.75 28.93 22.55
N ASP A 297 -26.42 27.85 22.17
CA ASP A 297 -27.82 27.84 21.73
C ASP A 297 -28.71 28.24 22.92
N PRO A 298 -29.31 29.45 22.92
CA PRO A 298 -30.08 29.93 24.08
C PRO A 298 -31.38 29.14 24.29
N ASN A 299 -31.77 28.28 23.35
CA ASN A 299 -33.00 27.49 23.40
C ASN A 299 -32.79 26.03 23.84
N HIS A 300 -31.58 25.61 24.19
CA HIS A 300 -31.34 24.26 24.69
C HIS A 300 -31.90 24.07 26.11
N SER A 301 -33.19 23.74 26.18
CA SER A 301 -33.91 23.39 27.40
C SER A 301 -33.29 22.16 28.05
N TRP A 302 -32.67 22.36 29.23
CA TRP A 302 -32.22 21.28 30.11
C TRP A 302 -33.41 20.51 30.69
N ALA A 303 -33.88 19.49 29.96
CA ALA A 303 -34.73 18.45 30.53
C ALA A 303 -33.84 17.42 31.26
N PRO A 304 -33.98 17.24 32.59
CA PRO A 304 -33.24 16.20 33.28
C PRO A 304 -33.82 14.83 32.92
N ASN A 305 -33.06 14.03 32.15
CA ASN A 305 -33.35 12.62 31.99
C ASN A 305 -33.02 11.87 33.28
N GLU A 306 -34.01 11.80 34.18
CA GLU A 306 -34.01 10.84 35.27
C GLU A 306 -34.09 9.40 34.74
N SER A 307 -33.61 8.46 35.55
CA SER A 307 -33.92 7.02 35.51
C SER A 307 -33.33 6.18 34.36
N GLY A 308 -32.24 5.46 34.68
CA GLY A 308 -31.66 4.43 33.82
C GLY A 308 -30.77 3.42 34.57
N LEU A 309 -30.97 3.26 35.88
CA LEU A 309 -30.12 2.42 36.74
C LEU A 309 -30.51 0.94 36.62
N VAL A 310 -29.90 0.24 35.66
CA VAL A 310 -29.99 -1.23 35.55
C VAL A 310 -28.65 -1.83 35.93
N ALA A 311 -28.54 -2.21 37.20
CA ALA A 311 -27.62 -3.26 37.63
C ALA A 311 -28.19 -4.65 37.22
N MET A 312 -27.45 -5.72 37.55
CA MET A 312 -27.70 -7.14 37.19
C MET A 312 -27.11 -7.53 35.81
N ILE A 313 -26.42 -8.65 35.62
CA ILE A 313 -26.09 -9.78 36.53
C ILE A 313 -24.79 -10.43 36.02
N SER A 314 -23.96 -10.98 36.92
CA SER A 314 -22.87 -11.90 36.56
C SER A 314 -23.44 -13.30 36.32
N ASP A 315 -22.91 -14.06 35.36
CA ASP A 315 -22.50 -15.47 35.55
C ASP A 315 -21.92 -16.08 34.25
N GLU A 316 -21.00 -17.04 34.46
CA GLU A 316 -20.20 -17.86 33.49
C GLU A 316 -19.14 -17.14 32.61
#